data_AF-A0A7S1S6X8-F1
#
_entry.id   AF-A0A7S1S6X8-F1
#
_cell.length_a   1.000
_cell.length_b   1.000
_cell.length_c   1.000
_cell.angle_alpha   90.00
_cell.angle_beta   90.00
_cell.angle_gamma   90.00
#
_symmetry.space_group_name_H-M   'P 1'
#
loop_
_entity.id
_entity.type
_entity.pdbx_description
1 polymer ?
#
loop_
_entity_poly.entity_id
_entity_poly.type
_entity_poly.pdbx_seq_one_letter_code
_entity_poly.pdbx_strand_id
1 'polypeptide(L)'
;SLLSSWGQYKVVHHALNGLTPTDAARLFLRRTQRPIRWGEITTRRAGVAHPEAPVFLTRQNEAEVFGLVAGHPAVAEHRGNPRALIELASHVSPSLANLMDLRLTEVHAA
;
A
#
# COMPACT_ATOMS: atom_id res chain seq x y z
N SER A 1 16.97 -41.06 -39.24
CA SER A 1 16.74 -40.96 -37.78
C SER A 1 16.73 -39.48 -37.42
N LEU A 2 15.54 -38.88 -37.35
CA LEU A 2 15.36 -37.47 -37.01
C LEU A 2 15.21 -37.38 -35.50
N LEU A 3 16.33 -37.29 -34.78
CA LEU A 3 16.31 -36.93 -33.37
C LEU A 3 15.83 -35.49 -33.28
N SER A 4 14.54 -35.35 -33.01
CA SER A 4 13.91 -34.11 -32.66
C SER A 4 14.62 -33.58 -31.41
N SER A 5 15.24 -32.41 -31.53
CA SER A 5 15.79 -31.67 -30.40
C SER A 5 14.63 -31.07 -29.62
N TRP A 6 13.98 -31.89 -28.79
CA TRP A 6 13.02 -31.40 -27.80
C TRP A 6 13.80 -30.54 -26.80
N GLY A 7 13.73 -29.23 -27.00
CA GLY A 7 14.42 -28.24 -26.18
C GLY A 7 14.16 -28.47 -24.71
N GLN A 8 15.22 -28.66 -23.93
CA GLN A 8 15.13 -28.78 -22.48
C GLN A 8 14.98 -27.38 -21.88
N TYR A 9 13.75 -26.94 -21.70
CA TYR A 9 13.46 -25.76 -20.88
C TYR A 9 13.36 -26.17 -19.41
N LYS A 10 14.22 -25.60 -18.58
CA LYS A 10 14.08 -25.67 -17.12
C LYS A 10 13.10 -24.59 -16.69
N VAL A 11 11.91 -24.99 -16.26
CA VAL A 11 10.97 -24.08 -15.60
C VAL A 11 11.58 -23.67 -14.27
N VAL A 12 11.93 -22.40 -14.14
CA VAL A 12 12.38 -21.80 -12.89
C VAL A 12 11.20 -21.00 -12.33
N HIS A 13 10.70 -21.41 -11.18
CA HIS A 13 9.71 -20.64 -10.45
C HIS A 13 10.40 -19.48 -9.74
N HIS A 14 10.25 -18.27 -10.29
CA HIS A 14 10.59 -17.05 -9.56
C HIS A 14 9.40 -16.68 -8.68
N ALA A 15 9.60 -16.72 -7.35
CA ALA A 15 8.60 -16.20 -6.42
C ALA A 15 8.50 -14.67 -6.62
N LEU A 16 7.34 -14.21 -7.08
CA LEU A 16 7.02 -12.79 -7.10
C LEU A 16 6.60 -12.39 -5.68
N ASN A 17 7.55 -11.85 -4.94
CA ASN A 17 7.26 -11.26 -3.64
C ASN A 17 6.50 -9.94 -3.82
N GLY A 18 5.65 -9.59 -2.85
CA GLY A 18 5.06 -8.26 -2.77
C GLY A 18 6.11 -7.17 -2.58
N LEU A 19 5.69 -5.91 -2.74
CA LEU A 19 6.52 -4.74 -2.46
C LEU A 19 7.01 -4.74 -1.02
N THR A 20 8.16 -4.10 -0.80
CA THR A 20 8.63 -3.79 0.55
C THR A 20 7.61 -2.89 1.26
N PRO A 21 7.52 -2.89 2.60
CA PRO A 21 6.61 -2.02 3.33
C PRO A 21 6.76 -0.54 2.94
N THR A 22 7.99 -0.08 2.77
CA THR A 22 8.32 1.28 2.34
C THR A 22 7.79 1.57 0.93
N ASP A 23 7.99 0.66 -0.03
CA ASP A 23 7.51 0.84 -1.40
C ASP A 23 5.99 0.73 -1.49
N ALA A 24 5.37 -0.13 -0.68
CA ALA A 24 3.92 -0.24 -0.55
C ALA A 24 3.31 1.07 -0.04
N ALA A 25 3.85 1.64 1.04
CA ALA A 25 3.43 2.93 1.55
C ALA A 25 3.64 4.06 0.53
N ARG A 26 4.81 4.09 -0.12
CA ARG A 26 5.10 5.07 -1.17
C ARG A 26 4.13 4.96 -2.34
N LEU A 27 3.83 3.75 -2.80
CA LEU A 27 2.88 3.51 -3.89
C LEU A 27 1.49 3.98 -3.49
N PHE A 28 1.02 3.60 -2.30
CA PHE A 28 -0.28 3.99 -1.77
C PHE A 28 -0.44 5.52 -1.75
N LEU A 29 0.49 6.22 -1.09
CA LEU A 29 0.47 7.69 -0.98
C LEU A 29 0.55 8.41 -2.33
N ARG A 30 1.24 7.85 -3.32
CA ARG A 30 1.31 8.44 -4.67
C ARG A 30 0.00 8.33 -5.45
N ARG A 31 -0.89 7.42 -5.05
CA ARG A 31 -2.12 7.10 -5.79
C ARG A 31 -3.39 7.60 -5.10
N THR A 32 -3.28 8.10 -3.88
CA THR A 32 -4.38 8.76 -3.16
C THR A 32 -4.76 10.07 -3.84
N GLN A 33 -6.06 10.37 -3.93
CA GLN A 33 -6.54 11.59 -4.60
C GLN A 33 -6.60 12.80 -3.65
N ARG A 34 -6.48 12.56 -2.34
CA ARG A 34 -6.33 13.61 -1.32
C ARG A 34 -5.14 13.33 -0.39
N PRO A 35 -4.56 14.36 0.25
CA PRO A 35 -3.63 14.14 1.34
C PRO A 35 -4.28 13.33 2.46
N ILE A 36 -3.51 12.39 3.02
CA ILE A 36 -3.87 11.74 4.27
C ILE A 36 -3.62 12.70 5.44
N ARG A 37 -4.36 12.54 6.53
CA ARG A 37 -4.25 13.36 7.74
C ARG A 37 -3.54 12.57 8.85
N TRP A 38 -2.88 13.28 9.75
CA TRP A 38 -2.13 12.63 10.85
C TRP A 38 -3.02 11.72 11.71
N GLY A 39 -4.28 12.11 11.94
CA GLY A 39 -5.24 11.31 12.71
C GLY A 39 -5.63 9.99 12.05
N GLU A 40 -5.37 9.81 10.75
CA GLU A 40 -5.71 8.59 10.02
C GLU A 40 -4.62 7.50 10.13
N ILE A 41 -3.37 7.89 10.39
CA ILE A 41 -2.23 6.96 10.43
C ILE A 41 -1.60 6.83 11.82
N THR A 42 -2.03 7.63 12.79
CA THR A 42 -1.57 7.55 14.17
C THR A 42 -2.64 6.92 15.06
N THR A 43 -2.34 5.74 15.62
CA THR A 43 -3.27 4.97 16.47
C THR A 43 -3.42 5.52 17.89
N ARG A 44 -2.72 6.61 18.23
CA ARG A 44 -2.81 7.25 19.54
C ARG A 44 -2.85 8.76 19.38
N ARG A 45 -3.68 9.38 20.22
CA ARG A 45 -3.68 10.79 20.64
C ARG A 45 -2.34 11.23 21.27
N ALA A 46 -1.20 10.68 20.83
CA ALA A 46 0.12 10.95 21.35
C ALA A 46 0.70 12.14 20.57
N GLY A 47 0.52 13.35 21.10
CA GLY A 47 1.33 14.52 20.74
C GLY A 47 1.07 15.16 19.37
N VAL A 48 0.19 14.62 18.53
CA VAL A 48 -0.20 15.28 17.28
C VAL A 48 -1.06 16.49 17.61
N ALA A 49 -0.46 17.68 17.59
CA ALA A 49 -1.15 18.94 17.89
C ALA A 49 -2.35 19.20 16.96
N HIS A 50 -2.30 18.68 15.72
CA HIS A 50 -3.33 18.89 14.70
C HIS A 50 -3.63 17.59 13.94
N PRO A 51 -4.51 16.71 14.46
CA PRO A 51 -4.84 15.43 13.81
C PRO A 51 -5.49 15.60 12.44
N GLU A 52 -6.18 16.71 12.22
CA GLU A 52 -6.81 17.06 10.93
C GLU A 52 -5.82 17.63 9.91
N ALA A 53 -4.59 17.96 10.33
CA ALA A 53 -3.61 18.51 9.42
C ALA A 53 -3.15 17.45 8.40
N PRO A 54 -2.96 17.83 7.14
CA PRO A 54 -2.41 16.92 6.13
C PRO A 54 -0.97 16.52 6.48
N VAL A 55 -0.63 15.28 6.13
CA VAL A 55 0.73 14.76 6.24
C VAL A 55 1.54 15.30 5.06
N PHE A 56 2.56 16.11 5.34
CA PHE A 56 3.55 16.53 4.35
C PHE A 56 4.83 15.72 4.53
N LEU A 57 5.27 15.05 3.47
CA LEU A 57 6.52 14.30 3.45
C LEU A 57 7.71 15.26 3.42
N THR A 58 8.60 15.10 4.38
CA THR A 58 9.89 15.77 4.52
C THR A 58 10.97 14.71 4.68
N ARG A 59 12.24 15.07 4.46
CA ARG A 59 13.34 14.12 4.66
C ARG A 59 13.43 13.59 6.10
N GLN A 60 12.93 14.36 7.06
CA GLN A 60 13.00 14.05 8.49
C GLN A 60 11.89 13.08 8.93
N ASN A 61 10.71 13.14 8.32
CA ASN A 61 9.56 12.32 8.71
C ASN A 61 9.21 11.20 7.71
N GLU A 62 9.85 11.13 6.53
CA GLU A 62 9.50 10.17 5.47
C GLU A 62 9.53 8.72 5.98
N ALA A 63 10.57 8.32 6.71
CA ALA A 63 10.71 6.96 7.23
C ALA A 63 9.61 6.61 8.24
N GLU A 64 9.27 7.54 9.14
CA GLU A 64 8.21 7.38 10.13
C GLU A 64 6.84 7.27 9.45
N VAL A 65 6.52 8.21 8.54
CA VAL A 65 5.26 8.22 7.80
C VAL A 65 5.08 6.94 7.00
N PHE A 66 6.13 6.45 6.32
CA PHE A 66 6.04 5.18 5.61
C PHE A 66 5.83 4.00 6.54
N GLY A 67 6.47 3.99 7.71
CA GLY A 67 6.22 2.97 8.73
C GLY A 67 4.77 2.96 9.21
N LEU A 68 4.22 4.13 9.52
CA LEU A 68 2.83 4.30 9.96
C LEU A 68 1.83 3.89 8.88
N VAL A 69 2.04 4.32 7.64
CA VAL A 69 1.17 3.97 6.50
C VAL A 69 1.25 2.48 6.19
N ALA A 70 2.45 1.90 6.14
CA ALA A 70 2.62 0.47 5.87
C ALA A 70 2.04 -0.41 6.98
N GLY A 71 2.09 0.06 8.23
CA GLY A 71 1.50 -0.61 9.40
C GLY A 71 -0.01 -0.38 9.54
N HIS A 72 -0.61 0.53 8.76
CA HIS A 72 -2.06 0.77 8.81
C HIS A 72 -2.80 -0.49 8.34
N PRO A 73 -3.83 -0.99 9.07
CA PRO A 73 -4.48 -2.25 8.76
C PRO A 73 -4.94 -2.38 7.30
N ALA A 74 -5.59 -1.34 6.76
CA ALA A 74 -6.05 -1.31 5.38
C ALA A 74 -4.91 -1.50 4.35
N VAL A 75 -3.69 -1.05 4.65
CA VAL A 75 -2.53 -1.18 3.74
C VAL A 75 -1.81 -2.51 3.97
N ALA A 76 -1.60 -2.88 5.23
CA ALA A 76 -0.86 -4.07 5.63
C ALA A 76 -1.51 -5.38 5.12
N GLU A 77 -2.84 -5.43 5.04
CA GLU A 77 -3.58 -6.60 4.58
C GLU A 77 -3.25 -7.02 3.15
N HIS A 78 -2.88 -6.06 2.30
CA HIS A 78 -2.55 -6.34 0.90
C HIS A 78 -1.13 -6.89 0.70
N ARG A 79 -0.32 -7.01 1.77
CA ARG A 79 1.02 -7.66 1.76
C ARG A 79 1.92 -7.22 0.59
N GLY A 80 1.87 -5.94 0.24
CA GLY A 80 2.67 -5.38 -0.84
C GLY A 80 2.17 -5.69 -2.26
N ASN A 81 0.96 -6.21 -2.45
CA ASN A 81 0.38 -6.40 -3.79
C ASN A 81 0.15 -5.05 -4.48
N PRO A 82 0.89 -4.71 -5.56
CA PRO A 82 0.78 -3.39 -6.19
C PRO A 82 -0.61 -3.07 -6.73
N ARG A 83 -1.29 -4.06 -7.32
CA ARG A 83 -2.62 -3.87 -7.92
C ARG A 83 -3.65 -3.54 -6.84
N ALA A 84 -3.67 -4.33 -5.76
CA ALA A 84 -4.58 -4.12 -4.65
C ALA A 84 -4.33 -2.78 -3.94
N LEU A 85 -3.05 -2.38 -3.77
CA LEU A 85 -2.71 -1.09 -3.19
C LEU A 85 -3.13 0.10 -4.06
N ILE A 86 -3.01 -0.01 -5.39
CA ILE A 86 -3.50 1.03 -6.32
C ILE A 86 -5.02 1.14 -6.24
N GLU A 87 -5.71 0.01 -6.23
CA GLU A 87 -7.17 -0.04 -6.10
C GLU A 87 -7.62 0.56 -4.76
N LEU A 88 -7.02 0.15 -3.64
CA LEU A 88 -7.28 0.74 -2.33
C LEU A 88 -7.05 2.26 -2.32
N ALA A 89 -5.90 2.72 -2.81
CA ALA A 89 -5.56 4.14 -2.85
C ALA A 89 -6.54 4.97 -3.71
N SER A 90 -7.13 4.36 -4.75
CA SER A 90 -8.12 5.03 -5.60
C SER A 90 -9.42 5.40 -4.85
N HIS A 91 -9.71 4.72 -3.74
CA HIS A 91 -10.84 5.02 -2.86
C HIS A 91 -10.56 6.14 -1.85
N VAL A 92 -9.29 6.59 -1.73
CA VAL A 92 -8.92 7.75 -0.92
C VAL A 92 -9.22 9.03 -1.68
N SER A 93 -10.50 9.37 -1.70
CA SER A 93 -11.06 10.54 -2.37
C SER A 93 -11.45 11.65 -1.37
N PRO A 94 -11.80 12.87 -1.84
CA PRO A 94 -12.28 13.94 -0.97
C PRO A 94 -13.51 13.60 -0.14
N SER A 95 -14.35 12.63 -0.56
CA SER A 95 -15.55 12.22 0.17
C SER A 95 -15.27 11.16 1.25
N LEU A 96 -14.09 10.54 1.25
CA LEU A 96 -13.70 9.59 2.28
C LEU A 96 -13.37 10.32 3.59
N ALA A 97 -14.13 10.04 4.65
CA ALA A 97 -13.95 10.65 5.96
C ALA A 97 -12.66 10.18 6.65
N ASN A 98 -12.38 8.87 6.65
CA ASN A 98 -11.20 8.30 7.29
C ASN A 98 -10.65 7.07 6.54
N LEU A 99 -9.34 6.83 6.61
CA LEU A 99 -8.72 5.61 6.08
C LEU A 99 -9.26 4.32 6.72
N MET A 100 -9.77 4.37 7.94
CA MET A 100 -10.43 3.22 8.58
C MET A 100 -11.77 2.86 7.92
N ASP A 101 -12.38 3.80 7.19
CA ASP A 101 -13.61 3.57 6.43
C ASP A 101 -13.34 2.93 5.06
N LEU A 102 -12.06 2.78 4.68
CA LEU A 102 -11.67 1.92 3.56
C LEU A 102 -12.03 0.50 3.94
N ARG A 103 -13.27 0.12 3.62
CA ARG A 103 -13.68 -1.27 3.71
C ARG A 103 -12.77 -2.05 2.80
N LEU A 104 -12.29 -3.16 3.33
CA LEU A 104 -11.68 -4.22 2.55
C LEU A 104 -12.77 -4.69 1.60
N THR A 105 -12.80 -4.11 0.40
CA THR A 105 -13.64 -4.64 -0.65
C THR A 105 -13.07 -6.01 -0.95
N GLU A 106 -13.73 -7.06 -0.46
CA GLU A 106 -13.48 -8.43 -0.89
C GLU A 106 -13.66 -8.43 -2.41
N VAL A 107 -12.56 -8.29 -3.14
CA VAL A 107 -12.54 -8.54 -4.56
C VAL A 107 -12.80 -10.03 -4.70
N HIS A 108 -14.06 -10.37 -4.99
CA HIS A 108 -14.48 -11.70 -5.40
C HIS A 108 -13.48 -12.21 -6.44
N ALA A 109 -12.72 -13.24 -6.08
CA ALA A 109 -12.02 -14.06 -7.04
C ALA A 109 -13.10 -14.80 -7.85
N ALA A 110 -13.29 -14.36 -9.10
CA ALA A 110 -13.99 -15.08 -10.14
C ALA A 110 -12.97 -15.46 -11.22
#